data_AF-X1AGF2-F1
#
_entry.id   AF-X1AGF2-F1
#
_cell.length_a   1.000
_cell.length_b   1.000
_cell.length_c   1.000
_cell.angle_alpha   90.00
_cell.angle_beta   90.00
_cell.angle_gamma   90.00
#
_symmetry.space_group_name_H-M   'P 1'
#
loop_
_entity.id
_entity.type
_entity.pdbx_description
1 polymer ?
#
loop_
_entity_poly.entity_id
_entity_poly.type
_entity_poly.pdbx_seq_one_letter_code
_entity_poly.pdbx_strand_id
1 'polypeptide(L)'
;MDFQIINDNEFFHYAQLHDLLNGRGVPNMHETLHELVYQPLHESFKILINTSSLKYLLNPNKVKKEAELIYNNLDAFLLEVKKYSSSQKDYTDIKNDIILRSKVILKLRHNVGELRIPEEYKDIFINLLPSSEVEWGIIFSYLIVHQLGRFESNDNYKLLSRSLFDEWQLSKYINKTLNDLGKDKKDERLEVDSIIKLMIGLQDWSNLVINGKKDLYSVFQLFFSDPEVQQYLKVNRFQQLLWYNAELFDNFIKWMWVIAIIELLVKSIEDTHGELKKLLDYYLMIKKVSKTTNFQVVKLLDDLHNYSQT
;
A
#
# COMPACT_ATOMS: atom_id res chain seq x y z
N MET A 1 9.74 8.50 41.08
CA MET A 1 10.49 7.88 39.97
C MET A 1 10.46 6.39 40.25
N ASP A 2 9.77 5.63 39.41
CA ASP A 2 9.71 4.18 39.56
C ASP A 2 10.83 3.59 38.69
N PHE A 3 11.79 2.94 39.35
CA PHE A 3 12.88 2.25 38.66
C PHE A 3 12.48 0.79 38.47
N GLN A 4 12.62 0.29 37.24
CA GLN A 4 12.46 -1.12 36.91
C GLN A 4 13.82 -1.68 36.48
N ILE A 5 14.22 -2.80 37.10
CA ILE A 5 15.39 -3.56 36.69
C ILE A 5 14.90 -4.59 35.68
N ILE A 6 15.45 -4.55 34.47
CA ILE A 6 15.10 -5.48 33.39
C ILE A 6 16.29 -6.43 33.19
N ASN A 7 16.02 -7.73 33.23
CA ASN A 7 17.00 -8.75 32.89
C ASN A 7 17.11 -8.87 31.37
N ASP A 8 18.29 -9.24 30.90
CA ASP A 8 18.50 -9.42 29.47
C ASP A 8 17.69 -10.60 28.92
N ASN A 9 17.41 -10.55 27.62
CA ASN A 9 16.75 -11.66 26.92
C ASN A 9 17.78 -12.67 26.38
N GLU A 10 17.30 -13.77 25.80
CA GLU A 10 18.14 -14.85 25.26
C GLU A 10 19.08 -14.40 24.12
N PHE A 11 18.83 -13.22 23.54
CA PHE A 11 19.60 -12.65 22.43
C PHE A 11 20.48 -11.46 22.86
N PHE A 12 20.57 -11.19 24.17
CA PHE A 12 21.35 -10.11 24.75
C PHE A 12 21.01 -8.70 24.24
N HIS A 13 19.76 -8.46 23.83
CA HIS A 13 19.37 -7.17 23.22
C HIS A 13 19.42 -6.01 24.24
N TYR A 14 19.15 -6.25 25.52
CA TYR A 14 19.24 -5.19 26.54
C TYR A 14 20.69 -4.85 26.87
N ALA A 15 21.62 -5.81 26.85
CA ALA A 15 23.05 -5.51 26.96
C ALA A 15 23.55 -4.71 25.75
N GLN A 16 23.19 -5.09 24.53
CA GLN A 16 23.54 -4.32 23.33
C GLN A 16 22.99 -2.88 23.40
N LEU A 17 21.74 -2.72 23.87
CA LEU A 17 21.15 -1.41 24.07
C LEU A 17 21.90 -0.62 25.15
N HIS A 18 22.23 -1.24 26.28
CA HIS A 18 23.02 -0.61 27.33
C HIS A 18 24.36 -0.06 26.79
N ASP A 19 25.08 -0.87 26.01
CA ASP A 19 26.37 -0.51 25.43
C ASP A 19 26.23 0.61 24.40
N LEU A 20 25.19 0.58 23.56
CA LEU A 20 24.87 1.63 22.59
C LEU A 20 24.57 2.98 23.27
N LEU A 21 23.82 2.93 24.36
CA LEU A 21 23.42 4.12 25.10
C LEU A 21 24.60 4.74 25.87
N ASN A 22 25.51 3.91 26.39
CA ASN A 22 26.72 4.33 27.10
C ASN A 22 26.40 5.40 28.18
N GLY A 23 25.41 5.10 29.02
CA GLY A 23 24.94 5.99 30.09
C GLY A 23 24.00 7.12 29.65
N ARG A 24 23.68 7.25 28.36
CA ARG A 24 22.66 8.19 27.87
C ARG A 24 21.26 7.62 28.06
N GLY A 25 20.31 8.45 28.47
CA GLY A 25 18.90 8.09 28.49
C GLY A 25 18.28 8.13 27.09
N VAL A 26 17.19 7.41 26.90
CA VAL A 26 16.33 7.51 25.71
C VAL A 26 14.90 7.88 26.09
N PRO A 27 14.15 8.55 25.19
CA PRO A 27 12.76 8.89 25.45
C PRO A 27 11.87 7.66 25.70
N ASN A 28 12.14 6.55 25.00
CA ASN A 28 11.39 5.30 25.14
C ASN A 28 12.31 4.09 24.94
N MET A 29 12.51 3.29 26.00
CA MET A 29 13.35 2.09 25.98
C MET A 29 12.80 1.00 25.05
N HIS A 30 11.48 0.82 25.01
CA HIS A 30 10.86 -0.22 24.19
C HIS A 30 11.00 0.09 22.70
N GLU A 31 10.76 1.34 22.29
CA GLU A 31 10.97 1.77 20.90
C GLU A 31 12.45 1.64 20.51
N THR A 32 13.38 2.06 21.36
CA THR A 32 14.82 1.98 21.06
C THR A 32 15.28 0.52 20.94
N LEU A 33 14.83 -0.35 21.84
CA LEU A 33 15.12 -1.78 21.77
C LEU A 33 14.55 -2.39 20.49
N HIS A 34 13.30 -2.03 20.15
CA HIS A 34 12.65 -2.50 18.94
C HIS A 34 13.42 -2.09 17.67
N GLU A 35 13.86 -0.83 17.57
CA GLU A 35 14.71 -0.37 16.47
C GLU A 35 16.05 -1.12 16.41
N LEU A 36 16.66 -1.40 17.56
CA LEU A 36 17.91 -2.18 17.64
C LEU A 36 17.71 -3.59 17.07
N VAL A 37 16.61 -4.26 17.47
CA VAL A 37 16.29 -5.63 17.04
C VAL A 37 16.10 -5.71 15.52
N TYR A 38 15.33 -4.79 14.94
CA TYR A 38 15.02 -4.83 13.50
C TYR A 38 16.00 -3.99 12.65
N GLN A 39 17.09 -3.49 13.22
CA GLN A 39 18.04 -2.62 12.51
C GLN A 39 18.52 -3.21 11.17
N PRO A 40 18.92 -4.50 11.05
CA PRO A 40 19.32 -5.07 9.76
C PRO A 40 18.20 -5.02 8.69
N LEU A 41 16.96 -5.28 9.12
CA LEU A 41 15.78 -5.19 8.26
C LEU A 41 15.52 -3.75 7.84
N HIS A 42 15.66 -2.79 8.76
CA HIS A 42 15.50 -1.36 8.45
C HIS A 42 16.58 -0.84 7.52
N GLU A 43 17.84 -1.22 7.69
CA GLU A 43 18.94 -0.82 6.78
C GLU A 43 18.71 -1.35 5.36
N SER A 44 18.35 -2.63 5.21
CA SER A 44 18.06 -3.21 3.90
C SER A 44 16.80 -2.59 3.26
N PHE A 45 15.77 -2.29 4.05
CA PHE A 45 14.58 -1.58 3.56
C PHE A 45 14.89 -0.16 3.07
N LYS A 46 15.74 0.59 3.79
CA LYS A 46 16.17 1.96 3.42
C LYS A 46 16.95 2.01 2.10
N ILE A 47 17.60 0.91 1.70
CA ILE A 47 18.25 0.83 0.37
C ILE A 47 17.19 0.81 -0.74
N LEU A 48 16.06 0.11 -0.52
CA LEU A 48 14.98 0.01 -1.50
C LEU A 48 14.14 1.28 -1.58
N ILE A 49 13.82 1.87 -0.42
CA ILE A 49 12.98 3.07 -0.30
C ILE A 49 13.80 4.21 0.29
N ASN A 50 14.35 5.03 -0.60
CA ASN A 50 14.98 6.30 -0.24
C ASN A 50 14.68 7.38 -1.29
N THR A 51 14.90 8.64 -0.92
CA THR A 51 14.54 9.80 -1.75
C THR A 51 15.25 9.78 -3.10
N SER A 52 16.52 9.40 -3.15
CA SER A 52 17.31 9.34 -4.39
C SER A 52 16.79 8.25 -5.32
N SER A 53 16.56 7.05 -4.79
CA SER A 53 16.02 5.93 -5.55
C SER A 53 14.64 6.23 -6.11
N LEU A 54 13.74 6.79 -5.31
CA LEU A 54 12.44 7.23 -5.80
C LEU A 54 12.60 8.27 -6.92
N LYS A 55 13.39 9.34 -6.73
CA LYS A 55 13.63 10.34 -7.78
C LYS A 55 14.19 9.74 -9.08
N TYR A 56 15.05 8.73 -8.97
CA TYR A 56 15.64 8.06 -10.13
C TYR A 56 14.67 7.11 -10.84
N LEU A 57 13.80 6.42 -10.11
CA LEU A 57 12.68 5.67 -10.69
C LEU A 57 11.71 6.58 -11.45
N LEU A 58 11.53 7.82 -11.00
CA LEU A 58 10.66 8.80 -11.64
C LEU A 58 11.31 9.54 -12.82
N ASN A 59 12.61 9.33 -13.05
CA ASN A 59 13.36 9.94 -14.14
C ASN A 59 13.52 8.97 -15.32
N PRO A 60 12.97 9.26 -16.51
CA PRO A 60 13.03 8.37 -17.67
C PRO A 60 14.45 7.96 -18.09
N ASN A 61 15.46 8.79 -17.82
CA ASN A 61 16.85 8.51 -18.19
C ASN A 61 17.60 7.65 -17.15
N LYS A 62 17.08 7.54 -15.93
CA LYS A 62 17.71 6.80 -14.81
C LYS A 62 16.95 5.55 -14.41
N VAL A 63 15.67 5.47 -14.76
CA VAL A 63 14.73 4.43 -14.33
C VAL A 63 15.25 3.01 -14.54
N LYS A 64 15.86 2.70 -15.70
CA LYS A 64 16.35 1.35 -16.00
C LYS A 64 17.43 0.90 -15.00
N LYS A 65 18.44 1.75 -14.82
CA LYS A 65 19.56 1.47 -13.90
C LYS A 65 19.08 1.38 -12.45
N GLU A 66 18.16 2.27 -12.06
CA GLU A 66 17.63 2.27 -10.70
C GLU A 66 16.77 1.03 -10.42
N ALA A 67 15.93 0.61 -11.37
CA ALA A 67 15.14 -0.60 -11.24
C ALA A 67 16.02 -1.84 -11.08
N GLU A 68 17.09 -1.96 -11.88
CA GLU A 68 18.08 -3.05 -11.74
C GLU A 68 18.75 -3.04 -10.36
N LEU A 69 19.11 -1.87 -9.84
CA LEU A 69 19.68 -1.73 -8.50
C LEU A 69 18.70 -2.20 -7.42
N ILE A 70 17.43 -1.79 -7.50
CA ILE A 70 16.39 -2.24 -6.55
C ILE A 70 16.23 -3.76 -6.65
N TYR A 71 16.14 -4.34 -7.85
CA TYR A 71 15.96 -5.78 -8.01
C TYR A 71 17.11 -6.60 -7.42
N ASN A 72 18.34 -6.10 -7.53
CA ASN A 72 19.52 -6.73 -6.93
C ASN A 72 19.55 -6.61 -5.40
N ASN A 73 18.97 -5.54 -4.83
CA ASN A 73 18.91 -5.34 -3.38
C ASN A 73 17.68 -5.99 -2.73
N LEU A 74 16.69 -6.44 -3.51
CA LEU A 74 15.52 -7.14 -2.96
C LEU A 74 15.91 -8.40 -2.19
N ASP A 75 16.92 -9.15 -2.63
CA ASP A 75 17.36 -10.35 -1.90
C ASP A 75 17.85 -10.01 -0.49
N ALA A 76 18.62 -8.93 -0.34
CA ALA A 76 19.13 -8.52 0.97
C ALA A 76 17.98 -8.22 1.94
N PHE A 77 16.96 -7.49 1.47
CA PHE A 77 15.77 -7.19 2.28
C PHE A 77 14.95 -8.45 2.60
N LEU A 78 14.64 -9.27 1.59
CA LEU A 78 13.82 -10.48 1.78
C LEU A 78 14.53 -11.54 2.64
N LEU A 79 15.86 -11.58 2.64
CA LEU A 79 16.65 -12.40 3.57
C LEU A 79 16.50 -11.93 5.02
N GLU A 80 16.53 -10.62 5.28
CA GLU A 80 16.28 -10.10 6.63
C GLU A 80 14.84 -10.36 7.06
N VAL A 81 13.85 -10.12 6.19
CA VAL A 81 12.44 -10.49 6.43
C VAL A 81 12.30 -11.96 6.81
N LYS A 82 13.00 -12.86 6.09
CA LYS A 82 12.99 -14.29 6.37
C LYS A 82 13.49 -14.61 7.79
N LYS A 83 14.55 -13.94 8.26
CA LYS A 83 15.13 -14.18 9.60
C LYS A 83 14.18 -13.83 10.73
N TYR A 84 13.33 -12.82 10.54
CA TYR A 84 12.31 -12.41 11.50
C TYR A 84 10.96 -13.10 11.27
N SER A 85 10.85 -13.93 10.23
CA SER A 85 9.68 -14.79 9.99
C SER A 85 9.87 -16.17 10.62
N SER A 86 8.79 -16.82 11.02
CA SER A 86 8.79 -18.20 11.54
C SER A 86 9.03 -19.26 10.45
N SER A 87 8.95 -18.85 9.18
CA SER A 87 8.92 -19.73 8.02
C SER A 87 10.27 -19.87 7.34
N GLN A 88 10.58 -21.12 6.95
CA GLN A 88 11.79 -21.45 6.19
C GLN A 88 11.54 -21.48 4.67
N LYS A 89 10.36 -21.08 4.20
CA LYS A 89 9.98 -21.11 2.79
C LYS A 89 10.96 -20.30 1.92
N ASP A 90 11.09 -20.72 0.68
CA ASP A 90 11.74 -19.91 -0.34
C ASP A 90 10.88 -18.66 -0.61
N TYR A 91 11.54 -17.53 -0.90
CA TYR A 91 10.91 -16.23 -1.17
C TYR A 91 11.00 -15.83 -2.65
N THR A 92 11.50 -16.73 -3.53
CA THR A 92 11.65 -16.47 -4.96
C THR A 92 10.34 -16.05 -5.63
N ASP A 93 9.21 -16.64 -5.25
CA ASP A 93 7.87 -16.28 -5.74
C ASP A 93 7.44 -14.87 -5.32
N ILE A 94 7.71 -14.48 -4.07
CA ILE A 94 7.47 -13.12 -3.53
C ILE A 94 8.32 -12.11 -4.29
N LYS A 95 9.61 -12.40 -4.46
CA LYS A 95 10.53 -11.54 -5.22
C LYS A 95 10.07 -11.34 -6.66
N ASN A 96 9.70 -12.42 -7.34
CA ASN A 96 9.26 -12.37 -8.72
C ASN A 96 7.95 -11.57 -8.88
N ASP A 97 7.01 -11.70 -7.94
CA ASP A 97 5.78 -10.90 -7.92
C ASP A 97 6.08 -9.41 -7.76
N ILE A 98 6.97 -9.05 -6.83
CA ILE A 98 7.43 -7.65 -6.63
C ILE A 98 8.07 -7.10 -7.91
N ILE A 99 8.95 -7.86 -8.56
CA ILE A 99 9.62 -7.45 -9.81
C ILE A 99 8.64 -7.34 -10.98
N LEU A 100 7.63 -8.20 -11.04
CA LEU A 100 6.63 -8.15 -12.11
C LEU A 100 5.75 -6.90 -11.96
N ARG A 101 5.27 -6.64 -10.74
CA ARG A 101 4.48 -5.45 -10.42
C ARG A 101 5.27 -4.16 -10.58
N SER A 102 6.56 -4.12 -10.21
CA SER A 102 7.40 -2.93 -10.44
C SER A 102 7.48 -2.59 -11.92
N LYS A 103 7.62 -3.58 -12.81
CA LYS A 103 7.63 -3.36 -14.26
C LYS A 103 6.32 -2.73 -14.75
N VAL A 104 5.18 -3.19 -14.23
CA VAL A 104 3.86 -2.61 -14.53
C VAL A 104 3.79 -1.16 -14.05
N ILE A 105 4.20 -0.88 -12.80
CA ILE A 105 4.21 0.48 -12.23
C ILE A 105 5.09 1.42 -13.06
N LEU A 106 6.27 0.96 -13.48
CA LEU A 106 7.18 1.73 -14.33
C LEU A 106 6.58 1.97 -15.72
N LYS A 107 5.89 0.99 -16.29
CA LYS A 107 5.17 1.16 -17.56
C LYS A 107 4.05 2.19 -17.43
N LEU A 108 3.27 2.14 -16.35
CA LEU A 108 2.22 3.13 -16.06
C LEU A 108 2.79 4.56 -15.93
N ARG A 109 4.00 4.70 -15.38
CA ARG A 109 4.65 6.00 -15.22
C ARG A 109 5.25 6.56 -16.51
N HIS A 110 5.99 5.74 -17.26
CA HIS A 110 6.87 6.23 -18.34
C HIS A 110 6.38 5.88 -19.74
N ASN A 111 5.53 4.87 -19.87
CA ASN A 111 5.14 4.26 -21.14
C ASN A 111 3.62 4.04 -21.21
N VAL A 112 2.85 4.93 -20.57
CA VAL A 112 1.37 4.83 -20.54
C VAL A 112 0.75 4.82 -21.94
N GLY A 113 1.37 5.52 -22.90
CA GLY A 113 0.94 5.54 -24.30
C GLY A 113 1.08 4.20 -25.03
N GLU A 114 1.83 3.23 -24.49
CA GLU A 114 1.96 1.87 -25.03
C GLU A 114 0.90 0.92 -24.48
N LEU A 115 0.01 1.38 -23.59
CA LEU A 115 -1.08 0.58 -23.06
C LEU A 115 -2.31 0.68 -23.96
N ARG A 116 -2.99 -0.45 -24.16
CA ARG A 116 -4.25 -0.53 -24.92
C ARG A 116 -5.43 -0.05 -24.07
N ILE A 117 -5.51 1.25 -23.85
CA ILE A 117 -6.60 1.89 -23.13
C ILE A 117 -7.73 2.20 -24.13
N PRO A 118 -9.02 1.90 -23.83
CA PRO A 118 -10.10 2.34 -24.70
C PRO A 118 -10.15 3.86 -24.78
N GLU A 119 -10.22 4.41 -25.99
CA GLU A 119 -10.04 5.84 -26.25
C GLU A 119 -11.04 6.70 -25.45
N GLU A 120 -12.27 6.23 -25.26
CA GLU A 120 -13.28 6.96 -24.49
C GLU A 120 -12.96 7.09 -22.99
N TYR A 121 -12.01 6.32 -22.45
CA TYR A 121 -11.57 6.40 -21.04
C TYR A 121 -10.15 6.93 -20.86
N LYS A 122 -9.46 7.35 -21.92
CA LYS A 122 -8.05 7.73 -21.86
C LYS A 122 -7.76 8.83 -20.83
N ASP A 123 -8.56 9.89 -20.83
CA ASP A 123 -8.42 11.00 -19.88
C ASP A 123 -8.70 10.56 -18.44
N ILE A 124 -9.72 9.72 -18.25
CA ILE A 124 -10.09 9.18 -16.93
C ILE A 124 -8.96 8.31 -16.39
N PHE A 125 -8.40 7.44 -17.23
CA PHE A 125 -7.29 6.58 -16.87
C PHE A 125 -6.06 7.39 -16.47
N ILE A 126 -5.69 8.41 -17.27
CA ILE A 126 -4.54 9.28 -16.97
C ILE A 126 -4.76 10.04 -15.66
N ASN A 127 -5.95 10.58 -15.43
CA ASN A 127 -6.28 11.33 -14.21
C ASN A 127 -6.36 10.45 -12.95
N LEU A 128 -6.58 9.15 -13.12
CA LEU A 128 -6.61 8.17 -12.03
C LEU A 128 -5.20 7.81 -11.54
N LEU A 129 -4.19 7.84 -12.42
CA LEU A 129 -2.81 7.52 -12.05
C LEU A 129 -2.23 8.54 -11.07
N PRO A 130 -1.21 8.15 -10.29
CA PRO A 130 -0.46 9.11 -9.48
C PRO A 130 0.08 10.28 -10.31
N SER A 131 -0.10 11.49 -9.79
CA SER A 131 0.29 12.73 -10.47
C SER A 131 1.54 13.36 -9.86
N SER A 132 1.83 13.09 -8.58
CA SER A 132 2.96 13.67 -7.85
C SER A 132 4.06 12.66 -7.56
N GLU A 133 5.29 13.14 -7.32
CA GLU A 133 6.40 12.27 -6.91
C GLU A 133 6.08 11.49 -5.63
N VAL A 134 5.39 12.14 -4.69
CA VAL A 134 4.97 11.53 -3.42
C VAL A 134 3.95 10.41 -3.67
N GLU A 135 2.94 10.64 -4.51
CA GLU A 135 1.95 9.60 -4.84
C GLU A 135 2.60 8.39 -5.54
N TRP A 136 3.54 8.61 -6.46
CA TRP A 136 4.29 7.48 -7.04
C TRP A 136 5.14 6.77 -5.97
N GLY A 137 5.73 7.51 -5.04
CA GLY A 137 6.44 6.96 -3.89
C GLY A 137 5.56 6.10 -2.98
N ILE A 138 4.28 6.43 -2.81
CA ILE A 138 3.32 5.60 -2.07
C ILE A 138 3.17 4.23 -2.74
N ILE A 139 3.01 4.18 -4.07
CA ILE A 139 2.90 2.90 -4.79
C ILE A 139 4.15 2.05 -4.65
N PHE A 140 5.33 2.66 -4.84
CA PHE A 140 6.59 1.93 -4.68
C PHE A 140 6.77 1.42 -3.25
N SER A 141 6.35 2.20 -2.25
CA SER A 141 6.39 1.77 -0.85
C SER A 141 5.44 0.60 -0.59
N TYR A 142 4.19 0.69 -1.04
CA TYR A 142 3.20 -0.39 -0.99
C TYR A 142 3.74 -1.68 -1.64
N LEU A 143 4.36 -1.56 -2.82
CA LEU A 143 4.91 -2.68 -3.56
C LEU A 143 5.90 -3.52 -2.73
N ILE A 144 6.77 -2.88 -1.95
CA ILE A 144 7.79 -3.59 -1.15
C ILE A 144 7.14 -4.34 0.03
N VAL A 145 6.04 -3.85 0.57
CA VAL A 145 5.47 -4.36 1.84
C VAL A 145 4.23 -5.24 1.70
N HIS A 146 3.53 -5.19 0.56
CA HIS A 146 2.20 -5.80 0.44
C HIS A 146 2.17 -7.34 0.54
N GLN A 147 3.29 -8.01 0.23
CA GLN A 147 3.39 -9.47 0.19
C GLN A 147 4.14 -10.08 1.39
N LEU A 148 4.55 -9.28 2.37
CA LEU A 148 5.39 -9.76 3.48
C LEU A 148 4.74 -10.89 4.29
N GLY A 149 3.42 -10.90 4.43
CA GLY A 149 2.70 -11.96 5.11
C GLY A 149 2.79 -13.33 4.44
N ARG A 150 3.20 -13.41 3.16
CA ARG A 150 3.37 -14.68 2.43
C ARG A 150 4.52 -15.53 2.94
N PHE A 151 5.47 -14.92 3.68
CA PHE A 151 6.47 -15.69 4.41
C PHE A 151 5.79 -16.66 5.37
N GLU A 152 4.77 -16.20 6.09
CA GLU A 152 4.03 -16.98 7.09
C GLU A 152 2.91 -17.84 6.45
N SER A 153 1.96 -17.21 5.75
CA SER A 153 0.74 -17.86 5.25
C SER A 153 0.34 -17.31 3.89
N ASN A 154 -0.05 -18.17 2.96
CA ASN A 154 -0.61 -17.74 1.67
C ASN A 154 -2.12 -17.41 1.74
N ASP A 155 -2.82 -17.82 2.80
CA ASP A 155 -4.27 -17.60 2.93
C ASP A 155 -4.55 -16.28 3.65
N ASN A 156 -3.80 -16.00 4.72
CA ASN A 156 -3.99 -14.82 5.58
C ASN A 156 -2.92 -13.74 5.37
N TYR A 157 -2.13 -13.80 4.29
CA TYR A 157 -0.99 -12.92 4.09
C TYR A 157 -1.34 -11.43 4.16
N LYS A 158 -2.55 -11.02 3.76
CA LYS A 158 -2.94 -9.59 3.76
C LYS A 158 -2.99 -8.99 5.15
N LEU A 159 -3.60 -9.73 6.09
CA LEU A 159 -3.66 -9.35 7.49
C LEU A 159 -2.27 -9.39 8.13
N LEU A 160 -1.48 -10.41 7.78
CA LEU A 160 -0.11 -10.56 8.29
C LEU A 160 0.81 -9.46 7.75
N SER A 161 0.74 -9.11 6.46
CA SER A 161 1.47 -7.99 5.86
C SER A 161 1.12 -6.66 6.56
N ARG A 162 -0.17 -6.41 6.87
CA ARG A 162 -0.58 -5.24 7.67
C ARG A 162 0.05 -5.25 9.06
N SER A 163 0.01 -6.40 9.73
CA SER A 163 0.58 -6.56 11.07
C SER A 163 2.09 -6.36 11.07
N LEU A 164 2.82 -6.96 10.13
CA LEU A 164 4.27 -6.82 9.97
C LEU A 164 4.69 -5.40 9.59
N PHE A 165 3.88 -4.70 8.79
CA PHE A 165 4.09 -3.31 8.45
C PHE A 165 4.09 -2.40 9.68
N ASP A 166 3.18 -2.67 10.62
CA ASP A 166 3.10 -2.00 11.92
C ASP A 166 4.17 -2.43 12.90
N GLU A 167 4.31 -3.75 13.09
CA GLU A 167 5.29 -4.36 13.98
C GLU A 167 6.68 -3.83 13.63
N TRP A 168 7.12 -3.95 12.38
CA TRP A 168 8.46 -3.50 11.98
C TRP A 168 8.58 -1.98 11.79
N GLN A 169 7.54 -1.20 12.11
CA GLN A 169 7.51 0.27 12.03
C GLN A 169 7.98 0.80 10.65
N LEU A 170 7.66 0.09 9.57
CA LEU A 170 8.12 0.46 8.22
C LEU A 170 7.58 1.81 7.76
N SER A 171 6.39 2.17 8.24
CA SER A 171 5.75 3.46 7.98
C SER A 171 6.62 4.64 8.42
N LYS A 172 7.45 4.51 9.47
CA LYS A 172 8.38 5.55 9.93
C LYS A 172 9.36 5.96 8.83
N TYR A 173 9.95 4.98 8.16
CA TYR A 173 10.93 5.20 7.09
C TYR A 173 10.25 5.70 5.82
N ILE A 174 9.11 5.13 5.44
CA ILE A 174 8.33 5.59 4.29
C ILE A 174 7.92 7.05 4.45
N ASN A 175 7.32 7.40 5.60
CA ASN A 175 6.89 8.77 5.88
C ASN A 175 8.06 9.75 5.82
N LYS A 176 9.22 9.40 6.41
CA LYS A 176 10.41 10.24 6.33
C LYS A 176 10.84 10.45 4.88
N THR A 177 10.94 9.37 4.10
CA THR A 177 11.35 9.43 2.69
C THR A 177 10.39 10.24 1.83
N LEU A 178 9.08 10.05 1.99
CA LEU A 178 8.06 10.77 1.22
C LEU A 178 7.95 12.24 1.63
N ASN A 179 8.11 12.56 2.91
CA ASN A 179 8.23 13.94 3.38
C ASN A 179 9.45 14.61 2.75
N ASP A 180 10.60 13.94 2.75
CA ASP A 180 11.84 14.42 2.11
C ASP A 180 11.70 14.61 0.60
N LEU A 181 10.90 13.74 -0.06
CA LEU A 181 10.58 13.83 -1.48
C LEU A 181 9.65 15.02 -1.79
N GLY A 182 8.72 15.33 -0.88
CA GLY A 182 7.70 16.36 -1.04
C GLY A 182 8.03 17.74 -0.46
N LYS A 183 9.22 17.97 0.11
CA LYS A 183 9.60 19.21 0.85
C LYS A 183 9.32 20.52 0.11
N ASP A 184 9.33 20.50 -1.22
CA ASP A 184 9.12 21.69 -2.05
C ASP A 184 7.62 22.02 -2.25
N LYS A 185 6.70 21.17 -1.75
CA LYS A 185 5.25 21.35 -1.84
C LYS A 185 4.66 21.54 -0.43
N LYS A 186 4.11 22.73 -0.17
CA LYS A 186 3.41 23.05 1.09
C LYS A 186 2.14 22.20 1.22
N ASP A 187 1.93 21.65 2.42
CA ASP A 187 0.61 21.42 3.03
C ASP A 187 -0.30 20.26 2.53
N GLU A 188 0.23 19.16 2.02
CA GLU A 188 -0.56 17.92 1.95
C GLU A 188 -0.07 16.89 2.98
N ARG A 189 -0.72 16.88 4.15
CA ARG A 189 -0.60 15.75 5.11
C ARG A 189 -1.35 14.56 4.51
N LEU A 190 -0.69 13.83 3.63
CA LEU A 190 -1.20 12.56 3.14
C LEU A 190 -1.22 11.56 4.31
N GLU A 191 -2.35 10.89 4.52
CA GLU A 191 -2.47 9.76 5.47
C GLU A 191 -1.78 8.51 4.87
N VAL A 192 -0.46 8.61 4.61
CA VAL A 192 0.36 7.62 3.91
C VAL A 192 0.30 6.25 4.60
N ASP A 193 0.43 6.24 5.92
CA ASP A 193 0.37 5.01 6.72
C ASP A 193 -0.97 4.30 6.52
N SER A 194 -2.07 5.02 6.73
CA SER A 194 -3.43 4.52 6.57
C SER A 194 -3.67 4.00 5.16
N ILE A 195 -3.28 4.75 4.12
CA ILE A 195 -3.60 4.36 2.75
C ILE A 195 -2.79 3.13 2.31
N ILE A 196 -1.52 3.01 2.72
CA ILE A 196 -0.72 1.82 2.44
C ILE A 196 -1.36 0.61 3.12
N LYS A 197 -1.75 0.71 4.40
CA LYS A 197 -2.43 -0.39 5.11
C LYS A 197 -3.73 -0.81 4.42
N LEU A 198 -4.54 0.15 4.00
CA LEU A 198 -5.76 -0.12 3.23
C LEU A 198 -5.45 -0.84 1.91
N MET A 199 -4.45 -0.37 1.16
CA MET A 199 -4.01 -1.04 -0.07
C MET A 199 -3.55 -2.48 0.21
N ILE A 200 -2.82 -2.73 1.30
CA ILE A 200 -2.41 -4.09 1.70
C ILE A 200 -3.61 -4.96 2.07
N GLY A 201 -4.55 -4.45 2.87
CA GLY A 201 -5.68 -5.25 3.35
C GLY A 201 -6.70 -5.57 2.26
N LEU A 202 -6.90 -4.61 1.36
CA LEU A 202 -7.90 -4.67 0.31
C LEU A 202 -7.32 -5.08 -1.04
N GLN A 203 -6.03 -5.47 -1.09
CA GLN A 203 -5.45 -6.06 -2.30
C GLN A 203 -6.29 -7.27 -2.75
N ASP A 204 -6.41 -7.44 -4.07
CA ASP A 204 -7.25 -8.43 -4.77
C ASP A 204 -8.77 -8.19 -4.80
N TRP A 205 -9.28 -7.08 -4.25
CA TRP A 205 -10.73 -6.81 -4.28
C TRP A 205 -11.31 -6.90 -5.71
N SER A 206 -10.57 -6.40 -6.71
CA SER A 206 -10.99 -6.36 -8.11
C SER A 206 -11.13 -7.75 -8.72
N ASN A 207 -10.29 -8.71 -8.28
CA ASN A 207 -10.35 -10.09 -8.73
C ASN A 207 -11.66 -10.77 -8.34
N LEU A 208 -12.30 -10.34 -7.26
CA LEU A 208 -13.61 -10.85 -6.86
C LEU A 208 -14.71 -10.39 -7.82
N VAL A 209 -14.60 -9.16 -8.33
CA VAL A 209 -15.60 -8.56 -9.23
C VAL A 209 -15.39 -8.98 -10.68
N ILE A 210 -14.14 -8.98 -11.15
CA ILE A 210 -13.81 -9.35 -12.53
C ILE A 210 -14.16 -10.81 -12.79
N ASN A 211 -13.81 -11.71 -11.87
CA ASN A 211 -14.13 -13.14 -11.97
C ASN A 211 -15.59 -13.48 -11.62
N GLY A 212 -16.45 -12.48 -11.35
CA GLY A 212 -17.86 -12.69 -11.02
C GLY A 212 -18.12 -13.41 -9.69
N LYS A 213 -17.13 -13.51 -8.80
CA LYS A 213 -17.29 -14.12 -7.47
C LYS A 213 -18.11 -13.23 -6.52
N LYS A 214 -18.07 -11.91 -6.72
CA LYS A 214 -18.84 -10.90 -5.99
C LYS A 214 -19.28 -9.80 -6.95
N ASP A 215 -20.40 -9.15 -6.65
CA ASP A 215 -20.76 -7.87 -7.25
C ASP A 215 -20.07 -6.70 -6.53
N LEU A 216 -20.20 -5.49 -7.09
CA LEU A 216 -19.66 -4.28 -6.45
C LEU A 216 -20.31 -4.01 -5.10
N TYR A 217 -21.62 -4.25 -4.96
CA TYR A 217 -22.33 -4.10 -3.70
C TYR A 217 -21.66 -4.87 -2.57
N SER A 218 -21.38 -6.16 -2.78
CA SER A 218 -20.74 -7.04 -1.81
C SER A 218 -19.31 -6.60 -1.48
N VAL A 219 -18.57 -6.07 -2.46
CA VAL A 219 -17.22 -5.52 -2.21
C VAL A 219 -17.30 -4.26 -1.35
N PHE A 220 -18.20 -3.33 -1.66
CA PHE A 220 -18.36 -2.11 -0.87
C PHE A 220 -18.91 -2.39 0.53
N GLN A 221 -19.75 -3.40 0.68
CA GLN A 221 -20.19 -3.87 1.98
C GLN A 221 -18.99 -4.37 2.81
N LEU A 222 -18.07 -5.12 2.21
CA LEU A 222 -16.83 -5.53 2.87
C LEU A 222 -15.95 -4.34 3.22
N PHE A 223 -15.79 -3.38 2.31
CA PHE A 223 -15.02 -2.15 2.58
C PHE A 223 -15.60 -1.39 3.76
N PHE A 224 -16.90 -1.06 3.76
CA PHE A 224 -17.53 -0.33 4.87
C PHE A 224 -17.63 -1.15 6.17
N SER A 225 -17.42 -2.47 6.12
CA SER A 225 -17.36 -3.30 7.32
C SER A 225 -15.95 -3.37 7.93
N ASP A 226 -14.90 -3.03 7.18
CA ASP A 226 -13.51 -2.98 7.68
C ASP A 226 -13.34 -1.76 8.62
N PRO A 227 -12.96 -1.95 9.89
CA PRO A 227 -12.73 -0.85 10.83
C PRO A 227 -11.67 0.16 10.34
N GLU A 228 -10.64 -0.27 9.62
CA GLU A 228 -9.62 0.65 9.09
C GLU A 228 -10.18 1.54 7.99
N VAL A 229 -11.07 1.01 7.14
CA VAL A 229 -11.76 1.81 6.13
C VAL A 229 -12.68 2.81 6.81
N GLN A 230 -13.43 2.40 7.83
CA GLN A 230 -14.30 3.31 8.57
C GLN A 230 -13.51 4.43 9.25
N GLN A 231 -12.37 4.11 9.86
CA GLN A 231 -11.48 5.09 10.49
C GLN A 231 -10.91 6.07 9.47
N TYR A 232 -10.36 5.55 8.36
CA TYR A 232 -9.80 6.38 7.30
C TYR A 232 -10.83 7.29 6.65
N LEU A 233 -12.02 6.77 6.33
CA LEU A 233 -13.11 7.55 5.76
C LEU A 233 -13.81 8.46 6.79
N LYS A 234 -13.39 8.41 8.06
CA LYS A 234 -13.98 9.16 9.19
C LYS A 234 -15.49 8.94 9.27
N VAL A 235 -15.90 7.67 9.16
CA VAL A 235 -17.32 7.29 9.18
C VAL A 235 -17.92 7.67 10.52
N ASN A 236 -18.98 8.47 10.48
CA ASN A 236 -19.65 8.97 11.68
C ASN A 236 -21.16 8.75 11.61
N ARG A 237 -21.78 8.60 12.78
CA ARG A 237 -23.23 8.48 12.91
C ARG A 237 -23.85 9.83 13.25
N PHE A 238 -24.78 10.29 12.41
CA PHE A 238 -25.57 11.49 12.66
C PHE A 238 -27.04 11.22 12.31
N GLN A 239 -27.94 11.53 13.24
CA GLN A 239 -29.39 11.23 13.12
C GLN A 239 -29.68 9.77 12.72
N GLN A 240 -28.98 8.82 13.34
CA GLN A 240 -29.05 7.37 13.06
C GLN A 240 -28.54 6.93 11.67
N LEU A 241 -28.08 7.87 10.83
CA LEU A 241 -27.49 7.59 9.53
C LEU A 241 -25.96 7.60 9.60
N LEU A 242 -25.32 6.74 8.80
CA LEU A 242 -23.86 6.69 8.66
C LEU A 242 -23.41 7.53 7.46
N TRP A 243 -22.49 8.44 7.71
CA TRP A 243 -21.90 9.36 6.74
C TRP A 243 -20.40 9.11 6.67
N TYR A 244 -19.79 9.42 5.53
CA TYR A 244 -18.35 9.33 5.34
C TYR A 244 -17.80 10.58 4.64
N ASN A 245 -16.51 10.85 4.81
CA ASN A 245 -15.90 12.05 4.25
C ASN A 245 -15.72 11.93 2.73
N ALA A 246 -16.24 12.92 2.00
CA ALA A 246 -16.24 12.96 0.53
C ALA A 246 -14.83 12.99 -0.09
N GLU A 247 -13.94 13.82 0.46
CA GLU A 247 -12.57 14.00 -0.04
C GLU A 247 -11.72 12.75 0.21
N LEU A 248 -11.81 12.19 1.43
CA LEU A 248 -11.12 10.95 1.78
C LEU A 248 -11.64 9.76 0.96
N PHE A 249 -12.94 9.73 0.65
CA PHE A 249 -13.51 8.71 -0.23
C PHE A 249 -12.99 8.83 -1.66
N ASP A 250 -12.87 10.04 -2.20
CA ASP A 250 -12.30 10.24 -3.53
C ASP A 250 -10.84 9.75 -3.60
N ASN A 251 -10.05 10.03 -2.56
CA ASN A 251 -8.69 9.49 -2.46
C ASN A 251 -8.69 7.96 -2.30
N PHE A 252 -9.54 7.42 -1.42
CA PHE A 252 -9.67 5.96 -1.21
C PHE A 252 -9.97 5.22 -2.52
N ILE A 253 -10.98 5.67 -3.26
CA ILE A 253 -11.39 5.07 -4.53
C ILE A 253 -10.28 5.20 -5.58
N LYS A 254 -9.57 6.34 -5.64
CA LYS A 254 -8.39 6.45 -6.51
C LYS A 254 -7.39 5.32 -6.24
N TRP A 255 -6.98 5.12 -4.99
CA TRP A 255 -5.98 4.10 -4.63
C TRP A 255 -6.47 2.67 -4.83
N MET A 256 -7.74 2.38 -4.52
CA MET A 256 -8.32 1.06 -4.77
C MET A 256 -8.31 0.70 -6.26
N TRP A 257 -8.56 1.66 -7.14
CA TRP A 257 -8.52 1.43 -8.58
C TRP A 257 -7.10 1.37 -9.13
N VAL A 258 -6.17 2.14 -8.57
CA VAL A 258 -4.75 2.05 -8.91
C VAL A 258 -4.21 0.64 -8.65
N ILE A 259 -4.46 0.06 -7.46
CA ILE A 259 -4.01 -1.32 -7.18
C ILE A 259 -4.74 -2.35 -8.03
N ALA A 260 -6.03 -2.12 -8.36
CA ALA A 260 -6.79 -3.00 -9.23
C ALA A 260 -6.25 -3.00 -10.67
N ILE A 261 -5.82 -1.85 -11.19
CA ILE A 261 -5.22 -1.73 -12.52
C ILE A 261 -3.85 -2.39 -12.55
N ILE A 262 -3.02 -2.19 -11.50
CA ILE A 262 -1.73 -2.87 -11.41
C ILE A 262 -1.94 -4.39 -11.41
N GLU A 263 -2.87 -4.89 -10.59
CA GLU A 263 -3.22 -6.32 -10.52
C GLU A 263 -3.70 -6.87 -11.87
N LEU A 264 -4.54 -6.11 -12.57
CA LEU A 264 -5.04 -6.49 -13.89
C LEU A 264 -3.89 -6.61 -14.91
N LEU A 265 -3.03 -5.59 -14.99
CA LEU A 265 -1.94 -5.53 -15.97
C LEU A 265 -0.80 -6.53 -15.67
N VAL A 266 -0.68 -6.99 -14.42
CA VAL A 266 0.23 -8.08 -14.05
C VAL A 266 -0.21 -9.40 -14.69
N LYS A 267 -1.51 -9.64 -14.85
CA LYS A 267 -2.04 -10.90 -15.41
C LYS A 267 -1.87 -11.01 -16.91
N SER A 268 -2.07 -9.91 -17.64
CA SER A 268 -1.73 -9.79 -19.06
C SER A 268 -1.77 -8.32 -19.45
N ILE A 269 -0.90 -7.88 -20.36
CA ILE A 269 -0.93 -6.51 -20.90
C ILE A 269 -1.76 -6.45 -22.19
N GLU A 270 -1.94 -7.58 -22.88
CA GLU A 270 -2.49 -7.62 -24.23
C GLU A 270 -3.97 -7.99 -24.29
N ASP A 271 -4.47 -8.69 -23.26
CA ASP A 271 -5.82 -9.29 -23.23
C ASP A 271 -6.75 -8.66 -22.17
N THR A 272 -6.33 -7.58 -21.52
CA THR A 272 -7.10 -6.98 -20.41
C THR A 272 -8.03 -5.84 -20.84
N HIS A 273 -8.23 -5.63 -22.14
CA HIS A 273 -8.98 -4.46 -22.64
C HIS A 273 -10.43 -4.43 -22.12
N GLY A 274 -11.14 -5.57 -22.17
CA GLY A 274 -12.52 -5.66 -21.69
C GLY A 274 -12.63 -5.50 -20.17
N GLU A 275 -11.69 -6.09 -19.42
CA GLU A 275 -11.65 -6.02 -17.96
C GLU A 275 -11.26 -4.63 -17.46
N LEU A 276 -10.34 -3.96 -18.17
CA LEU A 276 -9.96 -2.57 -17.89
C LEU A 276 -11.14 -1.64 -18.13
N LYS A 277 -11.85 -1.80 -19.26
CA LYS A 277 -13.08 -1.06 -19.53
C LYS A 277 -14.10 -1.24 -18.40
N LYS A 278 -14.35 -2.49 -17.99
CA LYS A 278 -15.26 -2.81 -16.88
C LYS A 278 -14.85 -2.13 -15.57
N LEU A 279 -13.56 -2.13 -15.22
CA LEU A 279 -13.06 -1.42 -14.04
C LEU A 279 -13.27 0.09 -14.13
N LEU A 280 -13.05 0.70 -15.30
CA LEU A 280 -13.22 2.14 -15.51
C LEU A 280 -14.71 2.54 -15.52
N ASP A 281 -15.60 1.70 -16.03
CA ASP A 281 -17.05 1.87 -15.90
C ASP A 281 -17.47 1.89 -14.43
N TYR A 282 -16.98 0.93 -13.64
CA TYR A 282 -17.23 0.88 -12.21
C TYR A 282 -16.68 2.11 -11.48
N TYR A 283 -15.49 2.59 -11.86
CA TYR A 283 -14.93 3.81 -11.30
C TYR A 283 -15.87 5.00 -11.48
N LEU A 284 -16.32 5.25 -12.71
CA LEU A 284 -17.21 6.36 -13.05
C LEU A 284 -18.57 6.23 -12.36
N MET A 285 -19.11 5.01 -12.34
CA MET A 285 -20.38 4.71 -11.68
C MET A 285 -20.30 5.05 -10.19
N ILE A 286 -19.27 4.61 -9.48
CA ILE A 286 -19.12 4.85 -8.03
C ILE A 286 -18.91 6.33 -7.75
N LYS A 287 -18.13 7.04 -8.57
CA LYS A 287 -17.96 8.50 -8.47
C LYS A 287 -19.27 9.25 -8.67
N LYS A 288 -20.18 8.74 -9.50
CA LYS A 288 -21.52 9.30 -9.69
C LYS A 288 -22.42 9.00 -8.50
N VAL A 289 -22.50 7.74 -8.08
CA VAL A 289 -23.36 7.27 -6.98
C VAL A 289 -22.98 7.94 -5.65
N SER A 290 -21.69 8.08 -5.35
CA SER A 290 -21.26 8.72 -4.09
C SER A 290 -21.74 10.16 -3.96
N LYS A 291 -21.77 10.91 -5.09
CA LYS A 291 -22.28 12.27 -5.15
C LYS A 291 -23.80 12.33 -5.03
N THR A 292 -24.53 11.46 -5.75
CA THR A 292 -26.01 11.46 -5.72
C THR A 292 -26.57 11.02 -4.36
N THR A 293 -25.84 10.18 -3.65
CA THR A 293 -26.20 9.68 -2.32
C THR A 293 -25.75 10.59 -1.18
N ASN A 294 -25.13 11.74 -1.50
CA ASN A 294 -24.57 12.70 -0.55
C ASN A 294 -23.62 12.05 0.47
N PHE A 295 -22.85 11.04 0.05
CA PHE A 295 -21.87 10.36 0.90
C PHE A 295 -22.47 9.70 2.15
N GLN A 296 -23.69 9.15 2.02
CA GLN A 296 -24.34 8.33 3.04
C GLN A 296 -24.12 6.84 2.74
N VAL A 297 -23.58 6.09 3.70
CA VAL A 297 -23.16 4.68 3.51
C VAL A 297 -24.31 3.81 2.99
N VAL A 298 -25.46 3.84 3.69
CA VAL A 298 -26.61 2.99 3.37
C VAL A 298 -27.15 3.29 1.97
N LYS A 299 -27.30 4.57 1.61
CA LYS A 299 -27.80 4.96 0.28
C LYS A 299 -26.84 4.55 -0.84
N LEU A 300 -25.53 4.70 -0.64
CA LEU A 300 -24.54 4.23 -1.61
C LEU A 300 -24.68 2.73 -1.82
N LEU A 301 -24.79 1.95 -0.74
CA LEU A 301 -24.97 0.50 -0.84
C LEU A 301 -26.29 0.14 -1.54
N ASP A 302 -27.39 0.82 -1.22
CA ASP A 302 -28.69 0.57 -1.87
C ASP A 302 -28.62 0.85 -3.39
N ASP A 303 -28.00 1.96 -3.80
CA ASP A 303 -27.83 2.30 -5.22
C ASP A 303 -26.92 1.29 -5.95
N LEU A 304 -25.84 0.82 -5.31
CA LEU A 304 -24.98 -0.24 -5.87
C LEU A 304 -25.74 -1.57 -6.01
N HIS A 305 -26.61 -1.89 -5.06
CA HIS A 305 -27.43 -3.10 -5.11
C HIS A 305 -28.41 -3.06 -6.28
N ASN A 306 -29.12 -1.95 -6.47
CA ASN A 306 -30.06 -1.79 -7.58
C ASN A 306 -29.37 -1.91 -8.94
N TYR A 307 -28.14 -1.38 -9.07
CA TYR A 307 -27.37 -1.49 -10.30
C TYR A 307 -26.90 -2.91 -10.61
N SER A 308 -26.64 -3.72 -9.58
CA SER A 308 -26.21 -5.13 -9.77
C SER A 308 -27.32 -6.04 -10.33
N GLN A 309 -28.58 -5.57 -10.29
CA GLN A 309 -29.76 -6.31 -10.75
C GLN A 309 -30.22 -5.95 -12.17
N THR A 310 -29.66 -4.89 -12.77
CA THR A 310 -29.93 -4.45 -14.15
C THR A 310 -28.92 -4.99 -15.15
#